data_AF-A0A354AZ90-F1
#
_entry.id   AF-A0A354AZ90-F1
#
_cell.length_a   1.000
_cell.length_b   1.000
_cell.length_c   1.000
_cell.angle_alpha   90.00
_cell.angle_beta   90.00
_cell.angle_gamma   90.00
#
_symmetry.space_group_name_H-M   'P 1'
#
loop_
_entity.id
_entity.type
_entity.pdbx_description
1 polymer ?
#
loop_
_entity_poly.entity_id
_entity_poly.type
_entity_poly.pdbx_seq_one_letter_code
_entity_poly.pdbx_strand_id
1 'polypeptide(L)'
;MQLRHVINLHKGLTAFFIGALMVAYGNSSLGAWVYLALHGGYGMLWLLKESIFPDRQWQQPVGGPQAVVGFLVLALYWLAPFLLISSGVVPPLPLVAVAIAINSLGVFLHFGSDAQKHFVLKLQPGLIEDGFFARCRNTNYLG
;
A
#
# COMPACT_ATOMS: atom_id res chain seq x y z
N MET A 1 5.89 17.47 -12.21
CA MET A 1 5.22 16.52 -11.30
C MET A 1 6.13 15.30 -11.08
N GLN A 2 6.04 14.61 -9.94
CA GLN A 2 6.83 13.41 -9.65
C GLN A 2 5.93 12.19 -9.52
N LEU A 3 6.48 10.99 -9.77
CA LEU A 3 5.74 9.73 -9.70
C LEU A 3 5.06 9.51 -8.34
N ARG A 4 5.70 9.92 -7.24
CA ARG A 4 5.14 9.87 -5.88
C ARG A 4 3.80 10.58 -5.75
N HIS A 5 3.55 11.67 -6.50
CA HIS A 5 2.28 12.40 -6.40
C HIS A 5 1.12 11.54 -6.91
N VAL A 6 1.37 10.76 -7.97
CA VAL A 6 0.40 9.82 -8.53
C VAL A 6 0.11 8.70 -7.55
N ILE A 7 1.17 8.11 -6.98
CA ILE A 7 1.05 7.01 -6.00
C ILE A 7 0.35 7.50 -4.73
N ASN A 8 0.78 8.62 -4.17
CA ASN A 8 0.22 9.20 -2.95
C ASN A 8 -1.24 9.58 -3.12
N LEU A 9 -1.62 10.14 -4.27
CA LEU A 9 -3.03 10.44 -4.56
C LEU A 9 -3.87 9.16 -4.49
N HIS A 10 -3.43 8.08 -5.17
CA HIS A 10 -4.14 6.81 -5.12
C HIS A 10 -4.21 6.24 -3.69
N LYS A 11 -3.09 6.21 -2.96
CA LYS A 11 -3.03 5.68 -1.58
C LYS A 11 -3.90 6.51 -0.63
N GLY A 12 -3.90 7.83 -0.75
CA GLY A 12 -4.74 8.74 0.03
C GLY A 12 -6.23 8.63 -0.29
N LEU A 13 -6.59 8.40 -1.55
CA LEU A 13 -7.99 8.22 -1.97
C LEU A 13 -8.56 6.84 -1.66
N THR A 14 -7.72 5.82 -1.42
CA THR A 14 -8.15 4.42 -1.27
C THR A 14 -9.17 4.24 -0.14
N ALA A 15 -8.96 4.86 1.03
CA ALA A 15 -9.91 4.75 2.15
C ALA A 15 -11.27 5.37 1.80
N PHE A 16 -11.27 6.54 1.18
CA PHE A 16 -12.50 7.24 0.76
C PHE A 16 -13.24 6.47 -0.32
N PHE A 17 -12.51 5.89 -1.28
CA PHE A 17 -13.09 5.06 -2.33
C PHE A 17 -13.79 3.82 -1.74
N ILE A 18 -13.13 3.11 -0.83
CA ILE A 18 -13.72 1.94 -0.16
C ILE A 18 -14.95 2.35 0.66
N GLY A 19 -14.86 3.44 1.43
CA GLY A 19 -16.01 3.98 2.19
C GLY A 19 -17.18 4.37 1.28
N ALA A 20 -16.90 4.98 0.13
CA ALA A 20 -17.92 5.31 -0.86
C ALA A 20 -18.61 4.06 -1.43
N LEU A 21 -17.85 2.98 -1.68
CA LEU A 21 -18.44 1.69 -2.08
C LEU A 21 -19.35 1.12 -0.99
N MET A 22 -18.92 1.17 0.28
CA MET A 22 -19.73 0.67 1.41
C MET A 22 -21.08 1.38 1.50
N VAL A 23 -21.08 2.71 1.29
CA VAL A 23 -22.31 3.52 1.25
C VAL A 23 -23.14 3.19 0.00
N ALA A 24 -22.52 3.18 -1.19
CA ALA A 24 -23.23 2.99 -2.45
C ALA A 24 -23.92 1.62 -2.56
N TYR A 25 -23.32 0.57 -2.00
CA TYR A 25 -23.86 -0.79 -2.00
C TYR A 25 -24.56 -1.18 -0.70
N GLY A 26 -24.63 -0.28 0.29
CA GLY A 26 -25.23 -0.56 1.59
C GLY A 26 -24.58 -1.73 2.35
N ASN A 27 -23.29 -2.01 2.07
CA ASN A 27 -22.59 -3.17 2.62
C ASN A 27 -21.60 -2.74 3.71
N SER A 28 -21.97 -2.99 4.97
CA SER A 28 -21.15 -2.77 6.17
C SER A 28 -20.72 -4.09 6.84
N SER A 29 -20.54 -5.14 6.05
CA SER A 29 -20.08 -6.44 6.55
C SER A 29 -18.69 -6.37 7.20
N LEU A 30 -18.36 -7.40 7.98
CA LEU A 30 -17.02 -7.57 8.55
C LEU A 30 -15.93 -7.50 7.48
N GLY A 31 -16.15 -8.14 6.33
CA GLY A 31 -15.20 -8.12 5.22
C GLY A 31 -14.93 -6.72 4.69
N ALA A 32 -15.98 -5.89 4.54
CA ALA A 32 -15.84 -4.51 4.08
C ALA A 32 -15.03 -3.64 5.06
N TRP A 33 -15.35 -3.72 6.37
CA TRP A 33 -14.62 -2.99 7.41
C TRP A 33 -13.17 -3.43 7.54
N VAL A 34 -12.90 -4.75 7.49
CA VAL A 34 -11.53 -5.26 7.51
C VAL A 34 -10.77 -4.79 6.26
N TYR A 35 -11.37 -4.84 5.08
CA TYR A 35 -10.72 -4.37 3.86
C TYR A 35 -10.38 -2.88 3.93
N LEU A 36 -11.31 -2.06 4.42
CA LEU A 36 -11.11 -0.63 4.67
C LEU A 36 -9.98 -0.39 5.68
N ALA A 37 -9.97 -1.11 6.81
CA ALA A 37 -8.96 -0.95 7.84
C ALA A 37 -7.56 -1.30 7.31
N LEU A 38 -7.41 -2.44 6.62
CA LEU A 38 -6.12 -2.88 6.10
C LEU A 38 -5.60 -1.95 4.99
N HIS A 39 -6.41 -1.63 3.99
CA HIS A 39 -5.96 -0.85 2.84
C HIS A 39 -5.97 0.66 3.10
N GLY A 40 -6.93 1.17 3.87
CA GLY A 40 -6.95 2.55 4.32
C GLY A 40 -5.83 2.84 5.32
N GLY A 41 -5.59 1.93 6.27
CA GLY A 41 -4.45 1.99 7.19
C GLY A 41 -3.12 1.93 6.44
N TYR A 42 -2.97 1.01 5.50
CA TYR A 42 -1.79 0.96 4.62
C TYR A 42 -1.59 2.28 3.86
N GLY A 43 -2.65 2.83 3.28
CA GLY A 43 -2.61 4.11 2.56
C GLY A 43 -2.13 5.26 3.45
N MET A 44 -2.61 5.33 4.69
CA MET A 44 -2.16 6.31 5.68
C MET A 44 -0.68 6.12 6.04
N LEU A 45 -0.27 4.88 6.35
CA LEU A 45 1.12 4.55 6.66
C LEU A 45 2.06 4.87 5.49
N TRP A 46 1.62 4.66 4.25
CA TRP A 46 2.37 5.04 3.05
C TRP A 46 2.64 6.55 3.01
N LEU A 47 1.62 7.37 3.27
CA LEU A 47 1.77 8.83 3.27
C LEU A 47 2.69 9.31 4.42
N LEU A 48 2.61 8.66 5.59
CA LEU A 48 3.52 8.91 6.71
C LEU A 48 4.96 8.49 6.37
N LYS A 49 5.15 7.32 5.76
CA LYS A 49 6.47 6.88 5.29
C LYS A 49 7.08 7.90 4.34
N GLU A 50 6.31 8.42 3.39
CA GLU A 50 6.83 9.41 2.43
C GLU A 50 7.32 10.70 3.12
N SER A 51 6.76 11.08 4.27
CA SER A 51 7.25 12.24 5.02
C SER A 51 8.43 11.93 5.93
N ILE A 52 8.52 10.71 6.49
CA ILE A 52 9.54 10.34 7.49
C ILE A 52 10.80 9.78 6.83
N PHE A 53 10.67 8.84 5.89
CA PHE A 53 11.76 8.17 5.21
C PHE A 53 11.44 7.97 3.71
N PRO A 54 11.43 9.06 2.92
CA PRO A 54 11.04 9.00 1.50
C PRO A 54 11.97 8.11 0.67
N ASP A 55 11.41 7.52 -0.37
CA ASP A 55 12.16 6.74 -1.35
C ASP A 55 12.45 7.58 -2.61
N ARG A 56 13.74 7.67 -2.95
CA ARG A 56 14.22 8.42 -4.13
C ARG A 56 13.70 7.85 -5.44
N GLN A 57 13.35 6.56 -5.49
CA GLN A 57 12.76 5.93 -6.68
C GLN A 57 11.42 6.57 -7.07
N TRP A 58 10.64 7.05 -6.10
CA TRP A 58 9.33 7.67 -6.39
C TRP A 58 9.43 9.16 -6.70
N GLN A 59 10.61 9.78 -6.53
CA GLN A 59 10.81 11.21 -6.78
C GLN A 59 11.18 11.53 -8.23
N GLN A 60 11.16 10.53 -9.11
CA GLN A 60 11.44 10.71 -10.53
C GLN A 60 10.37 11.59 -11.21
N PRO A 61 10.76 12.51 -12.10
CA PRO A 61 9.82 13.34 -12.83
C PRO A 61 8.96 12.48 -13.76
N VAL A 62 7.69 12.87 -13.92
CA VAL A 62 6.74 12.18 -14.80
C VAL A 62 5.95 13.21 -15.62
N GLY A 63 5.74 12.90 -16.91
CA GLY A 63 4.91 13.71 -17.80
C GLY A 63 3.41 13.54 -17.50
N GLY A 64 2.60 14.51 -17.92
CA GLY A 64 1.14 14.49 -17.71
C GLY A 64 0.47 13.18 -18.18
N PRO A 65 0.67 12.74 -19.44
CA PRO A 65 0.08 11.50 -19.94
C PRO A 65 0.52 10.25 -19.15
N GLN A 66 1.82 10.15 -18.84
CA GLN A 66 2.37 9.03 -18.07
C GLN A 66 1.78 8.97 -16.66
N ALA A 67 1.50 10.12 -16.06
CA ALA A 67 0.89 10.18 -14.75
C ALA A 67 -0.58 9.74 -14.75
N VAL A 68 -1.35 10.11 -15.79
CA VAL A 68 -2.72 9.63 -15.96
C VAL A 68 -2.72 8.12 -16.13
N VAL A 69 -1.89 7.57 -17.02
CA VAL A 69 -1.75 6.12 -17.19
C VAL A 69 -1.33 5.45 -15.89
N GLY A 70 -0.35 6.00 -15.19
CA GLY A 70 0.11 5.47 -13.90
C GLY A 70 -1.00 5.45 -12.85
N PHE A 71 -1.81 6.51 -12.78
CA PHE A 71 -2.97 6.54 -11.88
C PHE A 71 -4.01 5.48 -12.26
N LEU A 72 -4.34 5.34 -13.54
CA LEU A 72 -5.30 4.35 -14.03
C LEU A 72 -4.84 2.92 -13.73
N VAL A 73 -3.55 2.62 -13.92
CA VAL A 73 -2.96 1.32 -13.56
C VAL A 73 -3.07 1.07 -12.06
N LEU A 74 -2.81 2.08 -11.22
CA LEU A 74 -3.01 1.96 -9.77
C LEU A 74 -4.48 1.78 -9.42
N ALA A 75 -5.39 2.48 -10.09
CA ALA A 75 -6.83 2.36 -9.85
C ALA A 75 -7.38 0.96 -10.14
N LEU A 76 -6.67 0.11 -10.90
CA LEU A 76 -7.04 -1.31 -11.05
C LEU A 76 -7.03 -2.07 -9.71
N TYR A 77 -6.24 -1.64 -8.72
CA TYR A 77 -6.26 -2.21 -7.37
C TYR A 77 -7.58 -1.97 -6.64
N TRP A 78 -8.39 -1.01 -7.10
CA TRP A 78 -9.73 -0.76 -6.57
C TRP A 78 -10.79 -1.76 -7.08
N LEU A 79 -10.45 -2.64 -8.02
CA LEU A 79 -11.34 -3.71 -8.46
C LEU A 79 -11.62 -4.71 -7.33
N ALA A 80 -10.61 -5.03 -6.51
CA ALA A 80 -10.77 -5.98 -5.40
C ALA A 80 -11.79 -5.51 -4.33
N PRO A 81 -11.71 -4.29 -3.75
CA PRO A 81 -12.75 -3.81 -2.84
C PRO A 81 -14.09 -3.64 -3.54
N PHE A 82 -14.11 -3.25 -4.82
CA PHE A 82 -15.35 -3.18 -5.60
C PHE A 82 -16.05 -4.54 -5.65
N LEU A 83 -15.35 -5.61 -6.01
CA LEU A 83 -15.94 -6.96 -6.10
C LEU A 83 -16.38 -7.49 -4.73
N LEU A 84 -15.56 -7.30 -3.70
CA LEU A 84 -15.89 -7.74 -2.34
C LEU A 84 -17.15 -7.04 -1.83
N ILE A 85 -17.23 -5.71 -1.98
CA ILE A 85 -18.30 -4.90 -1.40
C ILE A 85 -19.59 -5.02 -2.23
N SER A 86 -19.49 -4.98 -3.56
CA SER A 86 -20.67 -5.08 -4.43
C SER A 86 -21.33 -6.46 -4.44
N SER A 87 -20.56 -7.53 -4.19
CA SER A 87 -21.11 -8.90 -4.16
C SER A 87 -21.87 -9.24 -2.88
N GLY A 88 -21.66 -8.52 -1.78
CA GLY A 88 -22.27 -8.87 -0.48
C GLY A 88 -21.71 -10.14 0.17
N VAL A 89 -20.68 -10.77 -0.42
CA VAL A 89 -20.10 -12.02 0.09
C VAL A 89 -19.42 -11.78 1.44
N VAL A 90 -19.78 -12.61 2.42
CA VAL A 90 -19.16 -12.58 3.75
C VAL A 90 -18.03 -13.63 3.79
N PRO A 91 -16.76 -13.21 3.88
CA PRO A 91 -15.65 -14.16 3.95
C PRO A 91 -15.66 -14.94 5.28
N PRO A 92 -15.29 -16.23 5.27
CA PRO A 92 -15.21 -17.01 6.50
C PRO A 92 -14.10 -16.49 7.41
N LEU A 93 -14.32 -16.53 8.73
CA LEU A 93 -13.40 -15.96 9.73
C LEU A 93 -11.95 -16.43 9.62
N PRO A 94 -11.65 -17.72 9.34
CA PRO A 94 -10.27 -18.16 9.14
C PRO A 94 -9.56 -17.43 7.99
N LEU A 95 -10.26 -17.15 6.89
CA LEU A 95 -9.70 -16.41 5.76
C LEU A 95 -9.42 -14.95 6.13
N VAL A 96 -10.34 -14.33 6.89
CA VAL A 96 -10.16 -12.97 7.41
C VAL A 96 -8.93 -12.90 8.32
N ALA A 97 -8.77 -13.85 9.23
CA ALA A 97 -7.62 -13.92 10.14
C ALA A 97 -6.30 -14.08 9.38
N VAL A 98 -6.25 -14.96 8.39
CA VAL A 98 -5.06 -15.16 7.54
C VAL A 98 -4.74 -13.89 6.74
N ALA A 99 -5.75 -13.22 6.18
CA ALA A 99 -5.55 -11.97 5.43
C ALA A 99 -4.96 -10.87 6.31
N ILE A 100 -5.46 -10.72 7.54
CA ILE A 100 -4.91 -9.75 8.52
C ILE A 100 -3.46 -10.11 8.88
N ALA A 101 -3.19 -11.39 9.18
CA ALA A 101 -1.85 -11.83 9.56
C ALA A 101 -0.82 -11.61 8.44
N ILE A 102 -1.15 -12.01 7.21
CA ILE A 102 -0.27 -11.83 6.05
C ILE A 102 -0.09 -10.34 5.73
N ASN A 103 -1.15 -9.53 5.81
CA ASN A 103 -1.03 -8.08 5.61
C ASN A 103 -0.12 -7.43 6.66
N SER A 104 -0.25 -7.82 7.94
CA SER A 104 0.58 -7.29 9.01
C SER A 104 2.06 -7.64 8.81
N LEU A 105 2.35 -8.87 8.41
CA LEU A 105 3.70 -9.31 8.07
C LEU A 105 4.24 -8.56 6.85
N GLY A 106 3.44 -8.41 5.80
CA GLY A 106 3.82 -7.69 4.59
C GLY A 106 4.17 -6.23 4.89
N VAL A 107 3.31 -5.54 5.66
CA VAL A 107 3.56 -4.16 6.13
C VAL A 107 4.86 -4.05 6.91
N PHE A 108 5.13 -4.99 7.82
CA PHE A 108 6.37 -5.01 8.60
C PHE A 108 7.60 -5.16 7.70
N LEU A 109 7.58 -6.12 6.77
CA LEU A 109 8.68 -6.35 5.83
C LEU A 109 8.88 -5.15 4.90
N HIS A 110 7.79 -4.59 4.37
CA HIS A 110 7.80 -3.44 3.47
C HIS A 110 8.40 -2.21 4.13
N PHE A 111 7.74 -1.67 5.14
CA PHE A 111 8.14 -0.40 5.73
C PHE A 111 9.41 -0.54 6.58
N GLY A 112 9.61 -1.68 7.24
CA GLY A 112 10.83 -1.94 8.01
C GLY A 112 12.07 -1.95 7.13
N SER A 113 12.03 -2.65 6.00
CA SER A 113 13.17 -2.71 5.07
C SER A 113 13.41 -1.39 4.35
N ASP A 114 12.37 -0.66 3.97
CA ASP A 114 12.52 0.69 3.41
C ASP A 114 13.09 1.69 4.42
N ALA A 115 12.73 1.58 5.71
CA ALA A 115 13.33 2.41 6.76
C ALA A 115 14.82 2.08 6.94
N GLN A 116 15.19 0.79 7.05
CA GLN A 116 16.60 0.38 7.11
C GLN A 116 17.36 0.94 5.89
N LYS A 117 16.82 0.75 4.68
CA LYS A 117 17.38 1.27 3.43
C LYS A 117 17.61 2.77 3.47
N HIS A 118 16.60 3.55 3.87
CA HIS A 118 16.68 5.00 3.89
C HIS A 118 17.75 5.50 4.88
N PHE A 119 17.71 5.04 6.13
CA PHE A 119 18.59 5.57 7.17
C PHE A 119 20.04 5.10 7.01
N VAL A 120 20.26 3.85 6.62
CA VAL A 120 21.61 3.33 6.37
C VAL A 120 22.26 4.06 5.19
N LEU A 121 21.57 4.14 4.04
CA LEU A 121 22.14 4.79 2.85
C LEU A 121 22.32 6.31 3.01
N LYS A 122 21.61 6.93 3.95
CA LYS A 122 21.82 8.34 4.32
C LYS A 122 23.14 8.54 5.05
N LEU A 123 23.59 7.57 5.84
CA LEU A 123 24.84 7.63 6.60
C LEU A 123 26.03 7.09 5.79
N GLN A 124 25.82 5.95 5.11
CA GLN A 124 26.85 5.28 4.33
C GLN A 124 26.26 4.72 3.03
N PRO A 125 26.59 5.33 1.87
CA PRO A 125 26.23 4.76 0.58
C PRO A 125 26.90 3.40 0.38
N GLY A 126 26.16 2.39 -0.09
CA GLY A 126 26.68 1.05 -0.35
C GLY A 126 25.60 -0.01 -0.47
N LEU A 127 26.01 -1.26 -0.60
CA LEU A 127 25.10 -2.40 -0.51
C LEU A 127 24.82 -2.72 0.96
N ILE A 128 23.56 -3.03 1.28
CA ILE A 128 23.16 -3.46 2.63
C ILE A 128 23.11 -4.99 2.63
N GLU A 129 23.91 -5.62 3.49
CA GLU A 129 24.05 -7.08 3.57
C GLU A 129 23.52 -7.67 4.89
N ASP A 130 22.94 -6.83 5.76
CA ASP A 130 22.42 -7.21 7.08
C ASP A 130 20.91 -6.92 7.22
N GLY A 131 20.35 -7.27 8.40
CA GLY A 131 18.94 -7.01 8.74
C GLY A 131 17.96 -7.59 7.70
N PHE A 132 17.04 -6.75 7.22
CA PHE A 132 16.05 -7.13 6.23
C PHE A 132 16.65 -7.60 4.90
N PHE A 133 17.86 -7.15 4.54
CA PHE A 133 18.48 -7.46 3.24
C PHE A 133 19.43 -8.66 3.29
N ALA A 134 19.67 -9.25 4.47
CA ALA A 134 20.62 -10.36 4.66
C ALA A 134 20.26 -11.65 3.91
N ARG A 135 18.97 -11.87 3.63
CA ARG A 135 18.47 -13.11 2.98
C ARG A 135 17.67 -12.86 1.71
N CYS A 136 17.12 -11.66 1.55
CA CYS A 136 16.36 -11.27 0.38
C CYS A 136 16.82 -9.88 -0.06
N ARG A 137 17.23 -9.77 -1.33
CA ARG A 137 17.70 -8.49 -1.92
C ARG A 137 16.58 -7.44 -2.03
N ASN A 138 15.33 -7.86 -1.89
CA ASN A 138 14.13 -7.13 -2.26
C ASN A 138 13.02 -7.33 -1.22
N THR A 139 13.37 -7.26 0.07
CA THR A 139 12.42 -7.53 1.17
C THR A 139 11.23 -6.56 1.18
N ASN A 140 11.43 -5.34 0.70
CA ASN A 140 10.34 -4.38 0.53
C ASN A 140 9.33 -4.76 -0.55
N TYR A 141 9.75 -5.51 -1.57
CA TYR A 141 8.87 -6.04 -2.62
C TYR A 141 8.24 -7.38 -2.21
N LEU A 142 8.87 -8.14 -1.32
CA LEU A 142 8.27 -9.32 -0.71
C LEU A 142 7.09 -8.96 0.19
N GLY A 143 7.18 -7.81 0.88
CA GLY A 143 6.14 -7.29 1.78
C GLY A 143 5.07 -6.46 1.08
#